data_AF-A0AAN7VD84-F1
#
_entry.id   AF-A0AAN7VD84-F1
#
_cell.length_a   1.000
_cell.length_b   1.000
_cell.length_c   1.000
_cell.angle_alpha   90.00
_cell.angle_beta   90.00
_cell.angle_gamma   90.00
#
_symmetry.space_group_name_H-M   'P 1'
#
loop_
_entity.id
_entity.type
_entity.pdbx_description
1 polymer ?
#
loop_
_entity_poly.entity_id
_entity_poly.type
_entity_poly.pdbx_seq_one_letter_code
_entity_poly.pdbx_strand_id
1 'polypeptide(L)'
;MQESTEEEKKLAIEAGNVEDSFPYITVAVDGGWAKRSYGHSYSSLSGVACIIGQKTQKILYIGVKNKFCYMCATTKREHTCFKNFTGSSASMEQAAIVDGFNQSEKIYGIRYKYVVGDGDSSVYARIQEKVSYGRSVIKLECANHCVRAYTAALHCLIKNRQFQIESRNILKKHVGKISSCTRKVIAKSSDLLNMKMQLKDSFAVVMGNDIKLLEHSPLFLEMEKARDNVIRKADRLLRNVTTNPAERYTYVNSIQIYRW
;
A
#
# COMPACT_ATOMS: atom_id res chain seq x y z
N MET A 1 15.83 13.14 8.03
CA MET A 1 15.09 12.01 8.65
C MET A 1 14.76 12.30 10.11
N GLN A 2 15.71 12.74 10.95
CA GLN A 2 15.41 13.14 12.34
C GLN A 2 14.36 14.26 12.41
N GLU A 3 14.58 15.39 11.74
CA GLU A 3 13.60 16.49 11.69
C GLU A 3 12.22 16.04 11.20
N SER A 4 12.17 15.24 10.12
CA SER A 4 10.93 14.66 9.60
C SER A 4 10.18 13.83 10.64
N THR A 5 10.91 13.06 11.45
CA THR A 5 10.33 12.17 12.47
C THR A 5 9.86 12.96 13.69
N GLU A 6 10.60 13.98 14.11
CA GLU A 6 10.18 14.86 15.21
C GLU A 6 8.95 15.68 14.84
N GLU A 7 8.83 16.13 13.58
CA GLU A 7 7.63 16.81 13.08
C GLU A 7 6.40 15.91 13.12
N GLU A 8 6.49 14.67 12.61
CA GLU A 8 5.42 13.67 12.73
C GLU A 8 5.06 13.39 14.20
N LYS A 9 6.07 13.23 15.06
CA LYS A 9 5.88 12.98 16.48
C LYS A 9 5.13 14.11 17.16
N LYS A 10 5.53 15.36 16.91
CA LYS A 10 4.85 16.55 17.43
C LYS A 10 3.38 16.58 16.99
N LEU A 11 3.13 16.37 15.70
CA LEU A 11 1.79 16.33 15.14
C LEU A 11 0.93 15.17 15.66
N ALA A 12 1.54 14.08 16.12
CA ALA A 12 0.85 12.96 16.77
C ALA A 12 0.46 13.31 18.21
N ILE A 13 1.36 13.94 18.97
CA ILE A 13 1.10 14.40 20.35
C ILE A 13 -0.01 15.45 20.37
N GLU A 14 0.04 16.43 19.47
CA GLU A 14 -1.00 17.46 19.33
C GLU A 14 -2.38 16.88 19.00
N ALA A 15 -2.41 15.74 18.29
CA ALA A 15 -3.64 15.03 17.97
C ALA A 15 -4.11 14.07 19.07
N GLY A 16 -3.37 13.96 20.20
CA GLY A 16 -3.66 13.01 21.27
C GLY A 16 -3.39 11.54 20.92
N ASN A 17 -2.65 11.28 19.84
CA ASN A 17 -2.31 9.92 19.40
C ASN A 17 -1.16 9.35 20.23
N VAL A 18 -1.46 8.98 21.48
CA VAL A 18 -0.50 8.41 22.44
C VAL A 18 -1.07 7.12 23.03
N GLU A 19 -0.26 6.07 23.06
CA GLU A 19 -0.59 4.76 23.62
C GLU A 19 0.62 4.21 24.38
N ASP A 20 0.42 3.73 25.61
CA ASP A 20 1.49 3.29 26.51
C ASP A 20 2.62 4.31 26.70
N SER A 21 2.29 5.61 26.74
CA SER A 21 3.24 6.74 26.79
C SER A 21 4.09 6.94 25.52
N PHE A 22 3.80 6.22 24.43
CA PHE A 22 4.43 6.42 23.13
C PHE A 22 3.47 7.11 22.16
N PRO A 23 3.88 8.24 21.54
CA PRO A 23 3.20 8.76 20.37
C PRO A 23 3.18 7.72 19.25
N TYR A 24 2.06 7.61 18.55
CA TYR A 24 1.94 6.73 17.40
C TYR A 24 1.51 7.47 16.14
N ILE A 25 1.98 6.97 14.99
CA ILE A 25 1.63 7.51 13.68
C ILE A 25 1.26 6.41 12.69
N THR A 26 0.69 6.85 11.59
CA THR A 26 0.51 6.05 10.38
C THR A 26 1.70 6.25 9.44
N VAL A 27 2.19 5.16 8.87
CA VAL A 27 3.28 5.19 7.90
C VAL A 27 2.92 4.43 6.64
N ALA A 28 3.47 4.88 5.50
CA ALA A 28 3.51 4.12 4.27
C ALA A 28 4.88 3.46 4.11
N VAL A 29 4.91 2.22 3.66
CA VAL A 29 6.15 1.45 3.45
C VAL A 29 6.19 0.89 2.03
N ASP A 30 7.38 0.89 1.43
CA ASP A 30 7.60 0.32 0.11
C ASP A 30 9.05 -0.17 -0.04
N GLY A 31 9.24 -1.14 -0.94
CA GLY A 31 10.50 -1.81 -1.23
C GLY A 31 10.87 -1.74 -2.70
N GLY A 32 12.15 -1.48 -2.98
CA GLY A 32 12.73 -1.47 -4.32
C GLY A 32 13.92 -2.43 -4.41
N TRP A 33 14.10 -3.04 -5.59
CA TRP A 33 15.24 -3.91 -5.89
C TRP A 33 16.05 -3.35 -7.04
N ALA A 34 17.39 -3.39 -6.90
CA ALA A 34 18.30 -2.86 -7.92
C ALA A 34 18.23 -3.64 -9.24
N LYS A 35 17.95 -4.96 -9.16
CA LYS A 35 17.67 -5.78 -10.34
C LYS A 35 16.17 -5.80 -10.63
N ARG A 36 15.76 -5.20 -11.74
CA ARG A 36 14.40 -5.33 -12.27
C ARG A 36 14.19 -6.78 -12.72
N SER A 37 13.13 -7.42 -12.25
CA SER A 37 12.68 -8.69 -12.80
C SER A 37 11.21 -8.59 -13.14
N TYR A 38 10.84 -8.93 -14.38
CA TYR A 38 9.44 -9.06 -14.79
C TYR A 38 8.88 -10.40 -14.27
N GLY A 39 8.84 -10.57 -12.94
CA GLY A 39 8.21 -11.72 -12.28
C GLY A 39 8.96 -13.05 -12.33
N HIS A 40 10.15 -13.12 -12.93
CA HIS A 40 10.85 -14.40 -13.17
C HIS A 40 12.22 -14.55 -12.49
N SER A 41 12.78 -13.52 -11.83
CA SER A 41 14.02 -13.71 -11.08
C SER A 41 14.12 -12.84 -9.81
N TYR A 42 13.80 -13.44 -8.66
CA TYR A 42 13.95 -12.86 -7.32
C TYR A 42 15.42 -12.91 -6.83
N SER A 43 16.36 -12.47 -7.68
CA SER A 43 17.79 -12.68 -7.48
C SER A 43 18.57 -11.38 -7.21
N SER A 44 17.89 -10.27 -6.92
CA SER A 44 18.57 -8.98 -6.66
C SER A 44 19.57 -9.10 -5.51
N LEU A 45 20.78 -8.58 -5.71
CA LEU A 45 21.83 -8.57 -4.69
C LEU A 45 21.69 -7.41 -3.71
N SER A 46 20.89 -6.40 -4.08
CA SER A 46 20.63 -5.22 -3.27
C SER A 46 19.15 -4.86 -3.31
N GLY A 47 18.64 -4.41 -2.18
CA GLY A 47 17.29 -3.88 -2.01
C GLY A 47 17.31 -2.65 -1.12
N VAL A 48 16.34 -1.78 -1.32
CA VAL A 48 16.08 -0.60 -0.49
C VAL A 48 14.64 -0.66 -0.02
N ALA A 49 14.36 -0.27 1.21
CA ALA A 49 13.00 0.00 1.66
C ALA A 49 12.93 1.39 2.28
N CYS A 50 11.78 2.03 2.14
CA CYS A 50 11.52 3.33 2.75
C CYS A 50 10.29 3.28 3.65
N ILE A 51 10.32 4.12 4.69
CA ILE A 51 9.17 4.40 5.55
C ILE A 51 8.89 5.89 5.45
N ILE A 52 7.65 6.23 5.10
CA ILE A 52 7.20 7.60 4.87
C ILE A 52 6.09 7.91 5.87
N GLY A 53 6.19 9.07 6.53
CA GLY A 53 5.19 9.57 7.46
C GLY A 53 3.92 9.99 6.72
N GLN A 54 2.77 9.52 7.17
CA GLN A 54 1.51 9.74 6.44
C GLN A 54 0.96 11.17 6.59
N LYS A 55 1.38 11.96 7.59
CA LYS A 55 0.85 13.30 7.80
C LYS A 55 1.73 14.35 7.10
N THR A 56 3.03 14.25 7.30
CA THR A 56 4.06 15.14 6.74
C THR A 56 4.47 14.79 5.32
N GLN A 57 4.25 13.54 4.91
CA GLN A 57 4.70 13.00 3.62
C GLN A 57 6.22 13.01 3.44
N LYS A 58 6.96 13.00 4.54
CA LYS A 58 8.41 12.98 4.56
C LYS A 58 8.94 11.59 4.85
N ILE A 59 10.13 11.30 4.30
CA ILE A 59 10.84 10.06 4.58
C ILE A 59 11.31 10.07 6.04
N LEU A 60 10.92 9.02 6.77
CA LEU A 60 11.31 8.78 8.17
C LEU A 60 12.48 7.82 8.26
N TYR A 61 12.55 6.86 7.33
CA TYR A 61 13.60 5.85 7.31
C TYR A 61 13.90 5.36 5.89
N ILE A 62 15.17 5.06 5.62
CA ILE A 62 15.64 4.34 4.44
C ILE A 62 16.56 3.23 4.91
N GLY A 63 16.23 1.98 4.57
CA GLY A 63 17.06 0.82 4.86
C GLY A 63 17.59 0.20 3.58
N VAL A 64 18.91 0.06 3.47
CA VAL A 64 19.56 -0.62 2.34
C VAL A 64 20.07 -1.99 2.79
N LYS A 65 19.72 -3.03 2.05
CA LYS A 65 20.11 -4.42 2.29
C LYS A 65 20.92 -4.97 1.12
N ASN A 66 22.15 -5.40 1.39
CA ASN A 66 23.07 -5.93 0.39
C ASN A 66 23.53 -7.35 0.77
N LYS A 67 23.39 -8.27 -0.17
CA LYS A 67 23.92 -9.66 -0.10
C LYS A 67 25.33 -9.80 -0.64
N PHE A 68 25.77 -8.82 -1.44
CA PHE A 68 27.02 -8.90 -2.16
C PHE A 68 27.88 -7.66 -1.87
N CYS A 69 29.19 -7.89 -1.77
CA CYS A 69 30.20 -6.85 -1.78
C CYS A 69 31.29 -7.28 -2.76
N TYR A 70 31.54 -6.44 -3.76
CA TYR A 70 32.54 -6.71 -4.80
C TYR A 70 33.95 -6.81 -4.21
N MET A 71 34.30 -5.92 -3.29
CA MET A 71 35.61 -5.90 -2.64
C MET A 71 35.85 -7.18 -1.84
N CYS A 72 34.86 -7.68 -1.09
CA CYS A 72 34.94 -9.00 -0.44
C CYS A 72 35.17 -10.16 -1.43
N ALA A 73 34.57 -10.08 -2.62
CA ALA A 73 34.64 -11.17 -3.59
C ALA A 73 35.95 -11.19 -4.37
N THR A 74 36.60 -10.04 -4.54
CA THR A 74 37.75 -9.88 -5.45
C THR A 74 39.06 -9.57 -4.74
N THR A 75 39.00 -8.92 -3.58
CA THR A 75 40.19 -8.49 -2.84
C THR A 75 40.17 -9.04 -1.42
N LYS A 76 41.33 -9.48 -0.91
CA LYS A 76 41.49 -9.84 0.52
C LYS A 76 41.93 -8.65 1.38
N ARG A 77 41.72 -7.42 0.90
CA ARG A 77 42.12 -6.21 1.62
C ARG A 77 41.02 -5.78 2.58
N GLU A 78 41.43 -5.18 3.69
CA GLU A 78 40.50 -4.47 4.57
C GLU A 78 39.80 -3.36 3.78
N HIS A 79 38.48 -3.26 3.96
CA HIS A 79 37.65 -2.26 3.31
C HIS A 79 36.36 -2.07 4.11
N THR A 80 35.67 -0.96 3.86
CA THR A 80 34.31 -0.73 4.37
C THR A 80 33.33 -1.63 3.64
N CYS A 81 32.97 -2.75 4.25
CA CYS A 81 32.02 -3.71 3.67
C CYS A 81 30.57 -3.26 3.89
N PHE A 82 29.81 -3.15 2.80
CA PHE A 82 28.39 -2.81 2.84
C PHE A 82 27.47 -4.03 2.76
N LYS A 83 28.01 -5.25 2.74
CA LYS A 83 27.23 -6.50 2.82
C LYS A 83 26.69 -6.63 4.24
N ASN A 84 25.37 -6.54 4.37
CA ASN A 84 24.68 -6.50 5.66
C ASN A 84 23.43 -7.39 5.69
N PHE A 85 23.23 -8.24 4.68
CA PHE A 85 22.05 -9.07 4.56
C PHE A 85 22.36 -10.49 4.09
N THR A 86 21.69 -11.46 4.72
CA THR A 86 21.66 -12.87 4.34
C THR A 86 20.20 -13.29 4.21
N GLY A 87 19.85 -13.98 3.13
CA GLY A 87 18.47 -14.38 2.84
C GLY A 87 18.04 -14.18 1.39
N SER A 88 16.74 -14.31 1.13
CA SER A 88 16.16 -14.12 -0.21
C SER A 88 16.06 -12.64 -0.56
N SER A 89 16.02 -12.28 -1.85
CA SER A 89 15.82 -10.88 -2.25
C SER A 89 14.49 -10.33 -1.73
N ALA A 90 13.42 -11.13 -1.76
CA ALA A 90 12.11 -10.72 -1.23
C ALA A 90 12.17 -10.35 0.26
N SER A 91 12.97 -11.06 1.06
CA SER A 91 13.09 -10.80 2.51
C SER A 91 13.89 -9.54 2.87
N MET A 92 14.55 -8.89 1.91
CA MET A 92 15.31 -7.64 2.15
C MET A 92 14.40 -6.50 2.60
N GLU A 93 13.25 -6.35 1.94
CA GLU A 93 12.27 -5.31 2.28
C GLU A 93 11.79 -5.49 3.72
N GLN A 94 11.38 -6.72 4.06
CA GLN A 94 10.92 -7.07 5.40
C GLN A 94 11.98 -6.73 6.46
N ALA A 95 13.24 -7.08 6.21
CA ALA A 95 14.33 -6.81 7.14
C ALA A 95 14.62 -5.31 7.27
N ALA A 96 14.60 -4.56 6.18
CA ALA A 96 14.79 -3.11 6.21
C ALA A 96 13.65 -2.41 6.96
N ILE A 97 12.40 -2.83 6.73
CA ILE A 97 11.23 -2.25 7.41
C ILE A 97 11.29 -2.56 8.91
N VAL A 98 11.58 -3.80 9.31
CA VAL A 98 11.73 -4.15 10.74
C VAL A 98 12.80 -3.31 11.43
N ASP A 99 13.95 -3.06 10.78
CA ASP A 99 14.98 -2.20 11.34
C ASP A 99 14.45 -0.77 11.56
N GLY A 100 13.72 -0.23 10.59
CA GLY A 100 13.09 1.10 10.71
C GLY A 100 12.08 1.18 11.86
N PHE A 101 11.28 0.13 12.08
CA PHE A 101 10.31 0.06 13.19
C PHE A 101 10.99 0.00 14.56
N ASN A 102 12.08 -0.77 14.68
CA ASN A 102 12.85 -0.85 15.92
C ASN A 102 13.61 0.44 16.18
N GLN A 103 14.14 1.07 15.13
CA GLN A 103 14.88 2.33 15.23
C GLN A 103 13.97 3.50 15.62
N SER A 104 12.72 3.53 15.14
CA SER A 104 11.78 4.60 15.45
C SER A 104 11.45 4.68 16.93
N GLU A 105 11.19 3.54 17.57
CA GLU A 105 10.96 3.46 19.02
C GLU A 105 12.25 3.78 19.78
N LYS A 106 13.39 3.18 19.40
CA LYS A 106 14.65 3.32 20.13
C LYS A 106 15.23 4.73 20.11
N ILE A 107 15.21 5.40 18.96
CA ILE A 107 15.89 6.70 18.77
C ILE A 107 14.91 7.86 19.00
N TYR A 108 13.71 7.76 18.45
CA TYR A 108 12.76 8.87 18.43
C TYR A 108 11.62 8.70 19.44
N GLY A 109 11.48 7.52 20.07
CA GLY A 109 10.40 7.27 21.02
C GLY A 109 9.02 7.36 20.37
N ILE A 110 8.89 6.91 19.12
CA ILE A 110 7.63 6.92 18.35
C ILE A 110 7.33 5.52 17.82
N ARG A 111 6.06 5.13 17.81
CA ARG A 111 5.61 3.83 17.28
C ARG A 111 4.83 3.99 15.97
N TYR A 112 4.99 3.02 15.09
CA TYR A 112 4.22 2.95 13.84
C TYR A 112 3.01 2.04 14.04
N LYS A 113 1.84 2.62 14.37
CA LYS A 113 0.63 1.84 14.68
C LYS A 113 -0.09 1.37 13.44
N TYR A 114 -0.21 2.22 12.42
CA TYR A 114 -0.88 1.89 11.17
C TYR A 114 0.13 1.83 10.04
N VAL A 115 0.06 0.78 9.22
CA VAL A 115 1.01 0.54 8.15
C VAL A 115 0.27 0.37 6.84
N VAL A 116 0.50 1.29 5.92
CA VAL A 116 0.03 1.21 4.54
C VAL A 116 1.15 0.61 3.70
N GLY A 117 0.88 -0.50 3.04
CA GLY A 117 1.86 -1.13 2.16
C GLY A 117 1.18 -1.84 1.00
N ASP A 118 2.00 -2.50 0.17
CA ASP A 118 1.49 -3.46 -0.81
C ASP A 118 0.68 -4.57 -0.09
N GLY A 119 -0.22 -5.21 -0.82
CA GLY A 119 -0.99 -6.37 -0.36
C GLY A 119 -0.11 -7.55 0.09
N ASP A 120 1.20 -7.53 -0.14
CA ASP A 120 2.12 -8.52 0.41
C ASP A 120 2.02 -8.58 1.95
N SER A 121 1.64 -9.75 2.46
CA SER A 121 1.38 -9.96 3.88
C SER A 121 2.63 -10.36 4.65
N SER A 122 3.74 -10.61 3.95
CA SER A 122 4.98 -11.10 4.53
C SER A 122 5.73 -10.04 5.35
N VAL A 123 5.73 -8.78 4.92
CA VAL A 123 6.26 -7.64 5.70
C VAL A 123 5.54 -7.51 7.04
N TYR A 124 4.21 -7.51 7.01
CA TYR A 124 3.39 -7.37 8.21
C TYR A 124 3.61 -8.53 9.19
N ALA A 125 3.64 -9.77 8.71
CA ALA A 125 3.95 -10.93 9.55
C ALA A 125 5.32 -10.79 10.22
N ARG A 126 6.31 -10.27 9.49
CA ARG A 126 7.66 -10.05 10.02
C ARG A 126 7.71 -8.94 11.08
N ILE A 127 6.94 -7.86 10.90
CA ILE A 127 6.78 -6.81 11.92
C ILE A 127 6.19 -7.41 13.20
N GLN A 128 5.12 -8.19 13.09
CA GLN A 128 4.47 -8.82 14.25
C GLN A 128 5.42 -9.76 15.03
N GLU A 129 6.34 -10.42 14.33
CA GLU A 129 7.31 -11.35 14.93
C GLU A 129 8.52 -10.65 15.56
N LYS A 130 9.02 -9.57 14.95
CA LYS A 130 10.35 -9.01 15.25
C LYS A 130 10.36 -7.62 15.90
N VAL A 131 9.21 -6.95 15.97
CA VAL A 131 9.09 -5.64 16.61
C VAL A 131 8.41 -5.81 17.97
N SER A 132 8.93 -5.15 19.00
CA SER A 132 8.44 -5.18 20.39
C SER A 132 6.92 -4.92 20.48
N TYR A 133 6.46 -3.87 19.81
CA TYR A 133 5.05 -3.47 19.69
C TYR A 133 4.35 -4.05 18.46
N GLY A 134 4.97 -5.02 17.77
CA GLY A 134 4.52 -5.55 16.47
C GLY A 134 3.10 -6.10 16.48
N ARG A 135 2.64 -6.68 17.60
CA ARG A 135 1.26 -7.20 17.74
C ARG A 135 0.18 -6.10 17.74
N SER A 136 0.54 -4.89 18.12
CA SER A 136 -0.35 -3.72 18.13
C SER A 136 -0.40 -2.99 16.79
N VAL A 137 0.46 -3.38 15.84
CA VAL A 137 0.50 -2.80 14.50
C VAL A 137 -0.69 -3.30 13.69
N ILE A 138 -1.32 -2.39 12.95
CA ILE A 138 -2.49 -2.66 12.12
C ILE A 138 -2.13 -2.43 10.65
N LYS A 139 -2.21 -3.48 9.83
CA LYS A 139 -2.07 -3.37 8.37
C LYS A 139 -3.30 -2.70 7.76
N LEU A 140 -3.04 -1.73 6.89
CA LEU A 140 -4.02 -1.08 6.04
C LEU A 140 -3.69 -1.39 4.57
N GLU A 141 -4.70 -1.79 3.82
CA GLU A 141 -4.59 -2.03 2.37
C GLU A 141 -4.41 -0.70 1.66
N CYS A 142 -3.42 -0.55 0.76
CA CYS A 142 -3.29 0.70 0.01
C CYS A 142 -4.46 0.93 -0.98
N ALA A 143 -4.66 2.18 -1.42
CA ALA A 143 -5.76 2.54 -2.30
C ALA A 143 -5.75 1.75 -3.62
N ASN A 144 -4.58 1.56 -4.23
CA ASN A 144 -4.45 0.75 -5.44
C ASN A 144 -4.77 -0.72 -5.19
N HIS A 145 -4.38 -1.29 -4.04
CA HIS A 145 -4.74 -2.66 -3.68
C HIS A 145 -6.24 -2.82 -3.43
N CYS A 146 -6.88 -1.82 -2.82
CA CYS A 146 -8.34 -1.77 -2.71
C CYS A 146 -9.00 -1.84 -4.10
N VAL A 147 -8.58 -0.98 -5.03
CA VAL A 147 -9.11 -0.96 -6.40
C VAL A 147 -8.82 -2.27 -7.14
N ARG A 148 -7.60 -2.80 -7.07
CA ARG A 148 -7.22 -4.08 -7.71
C ARG A 148 -8.07 -5.24 -7.19
N ALA A 149 -8.30 -5.30 -5.88
CA ALA A 149 -9.17 -6.32 -5.28
C ALA A 149 -10.61 -6.23 -5.80
N TYR A 150 -11.14 -5.01 -5.97
CA TYR A 150 -12.46 -4.80 -6.55
C TYR A 150 -12.51 -5.20 -8.04
N THR A 151 -11.54 -4.75 -8.84
CA THR A 151 -11.43 -5.13 -10.25
C THR A 151 -11.31 -6.65 -10.42
N ALA A 152 -10.52 -7.32 -9.56
CA ALA A 152 -10.40 -8.78 -9.56
C ALA A 152 -11.74 -9.46 -9.25
N ALA A 153 -12.48 -8.98 -8.25
CA ALA A 153 -13.81 -9.49 -7.91
C ALA A 153 -14.77 -9.37 -9.11
N LEU A 154 -14.81 -8.21 -9.79
CA LEU A 154 -15.64 -8.02 -10.98
C LEU A 154 -15.23 -8.96 -12.13
N HIS A 155 -13.94 -9.21 -12.32
CA HIS A 155 -13.49 -10.19 -13.30
C HIS A 155 -13.87 -11.63 -12.94
N CYS A 156 -13.90 -11.99 -11.66
CA CYS A 156 -14.43 -13.29 -11.23
C CYS A 156 -15.92 -13.42 -11.57
N LEU A 157 -16.72 -12.36 -11.37
CA LEU A 157 -18.13 -12.34 -11.76
C LEU A 157 -18.32 -12.50 -13.28
N ILE A 158 -17.51 -11.85 -14.11
CA ILE A 158 -17.53 -12.01 -15.58
C ILE A 158 -17.23 -13.46 -16.00
N LYS A 159 -16.37 -14.16 -15.26
CA LYS A 159 -15.97 -15.55 -15.55
C LYS A 159 -16.95 -16.59 -14.99
N ASN A 160 -17.75 -16.24 -13.99
CA ASN A 160 -18.67 -17.18 -13.34
C ASN A 160 -19.82 -17.55 -14.28
N ARG A 161 -19.85 -18.82 -14.72
CA ARG A 161 -20.86 -19.34 -15.65
C ARG A 161 -22.27 -19.50 -15.04
N GLN A 162 -22.42 -19.32 -13.73
CA GLN A 162 -23.73 -19.31 -13.08
C GLN A 162 -24.57 -18.08 -13.46
N PHE A 163 -23.94 -16.99 -13.92
CA PHE A 163 -24.66 -15.80 -14.39
C PHE A 163 -24.88 -15.82 -15.90
N GLN A 164 -26.01 -15.25 -16.33
CA GLN A 164 -26.40 -15.10 -17.73
C GLN A 164 -25.30 -14.41 -18.56
N ILE A 165 -25.14 -14.85 -19.81
CA ILE A 165 -24.06 -14.38 -20.68
C ILE A 165 -24.23 -12.91 -21.04
N GLU A 166 -25.47 -12.46 -21.23
CA GLU A 166 -25.87 -11.08 -21.50
C GLU A 166 -25.42 -10.18 -20.35
N SER A 167 -25.75 -10.54 -19.11
CA SER A 167 -25.37 -9.79 -17.92
C SER A 167 -23.85 -9.69 -17.77
N ARG A 168 -23.13 -10.80 -18.01
CA ARG A 168 -21.66 -10.84 -17.95
C ARG A 168 -21.02 -9.97 -19.03
N ASN A 169 -21.59 -9.94 -20.24
CA ASN A 169 -21.12 -9.09 -21.33
C ASN A 169 -21.31 -7.59 -21.02
N ILE A 170 -22.42 -7.22 -20.39
CA ILE A 170 -22.64 -5.85 -19.91
C ILE A 170 -21.58 -5.46 -18.88
N LEU A 171 -21.32 -6.29 -17.87
CA LEU A 171 -20.26 -6.00 -16.90
C LEU A 171 -18.88 -5.90 -17.56
N LYS A 172 -18.57 -6.81 -18.50
CA LYS A 172 -17.30 -6.82 -19.25
C LYS A 172 -17.07 -5.52 -20.03
N LYS A 173 -18.12 -4.92 -20.59
CA LYS A 173 -18.08 -3.62 -21.29
C LYS A 173 -17.65 -2.47 -20.36
N HIS A 174 -18.00 -2.53 -19.07
CA HIS A 174 -17.86 -1.39 -18.14
C HIS A 174 -16.75 -1.54 -17.09
N VAL A 175 -16.25 -2.75 -16.83
CA VAL A 175 -15.30 -3.04 -15.73
C VAL A 175 -14.07 -2.11 -15.68
N GLY A 176 -13.51 -1.74 -16.83
CA GLY A 176 -12.37 -0.83 -16.90
C GLY A 176 -12.71 0.59 -16.44
N LYS A 177 -13.87 1.12 -16.86
CA LYS A 177 -14.36 2.44 -16.45
C LYS A 177 -14.74 2.45 -14.97
N ILE A 178 -15.43 1.40 -14.49
CA ILE A 178 -15.76 1.21 -13.07
C ILE A 178 -14.48 1.29 -12.22
N SER A 179 -13.44 0.56 -12.61
CA SER A 179 -12.15 0.53 -11.89
C SER A 179 -11.45 1.89 -11.89
N SER A 180 -11.46 2.59 -13.02
CA SER A 180 -10.87 3.94 -13.16
C SER A 180 -11.59 4.97 -12.28
N CYS A 181 -12.92 5.00 -12.31
CA CYS A 181 -13.72 5.89 -11.48
C CYS A 181 -13.53 5.59 -9.99
N THR A 182 -13.52 4.31 -9.61
CA THR A 182 -13.29 3.88 -8.22
C THR A 182 -11.97 4.41 -7.68
N ARG A 183 -10.89 4.33 -8.48
CA ARG A 183 -9.58 4.88 -8.10
C ARG A 183 -9.64 6.38 -7.85
N LYS A 184 -10.31 7.14 -8.73
CA LYS A 184 -10.46 8.60 -8.59
C LYS A 184 -11.24 8.98 -7.33
N VAL A 185 -12.33 8.26 -7.04
CA VAL A 185 -13.14 8.51 -5.86
C VAL A 185 -12.35 8.21 -4.59
N ILE A 186 -11.72 7.04 -4.49
CA ILE A 186 -10.93 6.68 -3.29
C ILE A 186 -9.78 7.68 -3.06
N ALA A 187 -9.11 8.13 -4.12
CA ALA A 187 -8.00 9.07 -4.00
C ALA A 187 -8.41 10.50 -3.60
N LYS A 188 -9.67 10.90 -3.83
CA LYS A 188 -10.17 12.25 -3.55
C LYS A 188 -11.08 12.34 -2.33
N SER A 189 -11.55 11.21 -1.82
CA SER A 189 -12.48 11.19 -0.71
C SER A 189 -11.80 11.64 0.58
N SER A 190 -12.44 12.56 1.29
CA SER A 190 -12.05 13.04 2.62
C SER A 190 -12.74 12.27 3.74
N ASP A 191 -13.92 11.71 3.46
CA ASP A 191 -14.78 11.05 4.43
C ASP A 191 -15.56 9.88 3.78
N LEU A 192 -16.04 8.98 4.64
CA LEU A 192 -16.70 7.75 4.22
C LEU A 192 -18.05 7.99 3.52
N LEU A 193 -18.82 8.99 3.98
CA LEU A 193 -20.17 9.22 3.47
C LEU A 193 -20.09 9.72 2.03
N ASN A 194 -19.22 10.69 1.78
CA ASN A 194 -18.95 11.21 0.45
C ASN A 194 -18.37 10.13 -0.48
N MET A 195 -17.44 9.30 0.01
CA MET A 195 -16.91 8.17 -0.78
C MET A 195 -18.03 7.21 -1.23
N LYS A 196 -18.92 6.83 -0.29
CA LYS A 196 -20.05 5.94 -0.57
C LYS A 196 -20.97 6.52 -1.63
N MET A 197 -21.34 7.79 -1.49
CA MET A 197 -22.20 8.49 -2.46
C MET A 197 -21.53 8.55 -3.83
N GLN A 198 -20.30 9.07 -3.90
CA GLN A 198 -19.58 9.21 -5.17
C GLN A 198 -19.32 7.87 -5.89
N LEU A 199 -19.08 6.78 -5.16
CA LEU A 199 -18.93 5.45 -5.77
C LEU A 199 -20.25 4.93 -6.35
N LYS A 200 -21.38 5.17 -5.67
CA LYS A 200 -22.71 4.83 -6.20
C LYS A 200 -23.04 5.66 -7.43
N ASP A 201 -22.85 6.97 -7.37
CA ASP A 201 -23.15 7.88 -8.47
C ASP A 201 -22.26 7.60 -9.68
N SER A 202 -20.95 7.45 -9.46
CA SER A 202 -20.00 7.10 -10.52
C SER A 202 -20.35 5.76 -11.18
N PHE A 203 -20.80 4.78 -10.38
CA PHE A 203 -21.22 3.50 -10.91
C PHE A 203 -22.48 3.64 -11.78
N ALA A 204 -23.50 4.37 -11.32
CA ALA A 204 -24.71 4.63 -12.09
C ALA A 204 -24.41 5.36 -13.41
N VAL A 205 -23.53 6.38 -13.38
CA VAL A 205 -23.09 7.12 -14.56
C VAL A 205 -22.35 6.21 -15.55
N VAL A 206 -21.47 5.33 -15.06
CA VAL A 206 -20.72 4.40 -15.94
C VAL A 206 -21.65 3.38 -16.60
N MET A 207 -22.62 2.85 -15.84
CA MET A 207 -23.57 1.86 -16.35
C MET A 207 -24.61 2.48 -17.30
N GLY A 208 -25.04 3.71 -17.05
CA GLY A 208 -26.07 4.39 -17.85
C GLY A 208 -27.34 3.55 -17.98
N ASN A 209 -27.88 3.44 -19.20
CA ASN A 209 -29.08 2.63 -19.47
C ASN A 209 -28.87 1.12 -19.27
N ASP A 210 -27.62 0.64 -19.32
CA ASP A 210 -27.33 -0.79 -19.12
C ASP A 210 -27.61 -1.23 -17.67
N ILE A 211 -27.78 -0.29 -16.72
CA ILE A 211 -28.13 -0.63 -15.33
C ILE A 211 -29.50 -1.29 -15.24
N LYS A 212 -30.47 -0.86 -16.05
CA LYS A 212 -31.85 -1.39 -16.05
C LYS A 212 -31.89 -2.85 -16.53
N LEU A 213 -30.92 -3.23 -17.36
CA LEU A 213 -30.77 -4.61 -17.85
C LEU A 213 -30.18 -5.53 -16.78
N LEU A 214 -29.64 -4.98 -15.70
CA LEU A 214 -28.98 -5.73 -14.63
C LEU A 214 -29.70 -5.64 -13.28
N GLU A 215 -30.52 -4.63 -13.03
CA GLU A 215 -31.03 -4.30 -11.68
C GLU A 215 -31.77 -5.45 -10.97
N HIS A 216 -32.38 -6.36 -11.73
CA HIS A 216 -33.05 -7.55 -11.20
C HIS A 216 -32.22 -8.85 -11.30
N SER A 217 -30.98 -8.76 -11.78
CA SER A 217 -30.11 -9.92 -11.95
C SER A 217 -29.34 -10.26 -10.67
N PRO A 218 -29.10 -11.55 -10.39
CA PRO A 218 -28.23 -11.97 -9.28
C PRO A 218 -26.80 -11.42 -9.40
N LEU A 219 -26.34 -11.17 -10.64
CA LEU A 219 -25.02 -10.56 -10.91
C LEU A 219 -24.92 -9.16 -10.29
N PHE A 220 -25.99 -8.35 -10.40
CA PHE A 220 -26.00 -6.99 -9.90
C PHE A 220 -25.83 -6.94 -8.38
N LEU A 221 -26.51 -7.82 -7.66
CA LEU A 221 -26.35 -7.95 -6.20
C LEU A 221 -24.90 -8.27 -5.83
N GLU A 222 -24.23 -9.18 -6.56
CA GLU A 222 -22.82 -9.49 -6.31
C GLU A 222 -21.88 -8.32 -6.66
N MET A 223 -22.23 -7.53 -7.67
CA MET A 223 -21.50 -6.28 -7.98
C MET A 223 -21.62 -5.26 -6.85
N GLU A 224 -22.80 -5.12 -6.25
CA GLU A 224 -23.01 -4.26 -5.08
C GLU A 224 -22.23 -4.75 -3.86
N LYS A 225 -22.23 -6.05 -3.59
CA LYS A 225 -21.41 -6.64 -2.52
C LYS A 225 -19.92 -6.38 -2.75
N ALA A 226 -19.44 -6.50 -3.99
CA ALA A 226 -18.06 -6.20 -4.35
C ALA A 226 -17.71 -4.71 -4.12
N ARG A 227 -18.62 -3.80 -4.49
CA ARG A 227 -18.49 -2.34 -4.23
C ARG A 227 -18.43 -2.06 -2.73
N ASP A 228 -19.34 -2.64 -1.95
CA ASP A 228 -19.40 -2.44 -0.50
C ASP A 228 -18.15 -2.97 0.20
N ASN A 229 -17.54 -4.04 -0.34
CA ASN A 229 -16.26 -4.53 0.14
C ASN A 229 -15.11 -3.54 -0.12
N VAL A 230 -15.07 -2.90 -1.30
CA VAL A 230 -14.05 -1.88 -1.57
C VAL A 230 -14.22 -0.67 -0.67
N ILE A 231 -15.47 -0.25 -0.42
CA ILE A 231 -15.80 0.84 0.51
C ILE A 231 -15.28 0.50 1.91
N ARG A 232 -15.53 -0.71 2.41
CA ARG A 232 -15.08 -1.14 3.74
C ARG A 232 -13.55 -1.13 3.87
N LYS A 233 -12.83 -1.56 2.83
CA LYS A 233 -11.37 -1.53 2.82
C LYS A 233 -10.84 -0.09 2.76
N ALA A 234 -11.45 0.75 1.94
CA ALA A 234 -11.07 2.16 1.79
C ALA A 234 -11.47 3.03 3.01
N ASP A 235 -12.51 2.68 3.76
CA ASP A 235 -12.87 3.32 5.04
C ASP A 235 -11.75 3.17 6.07
N ARG A 236 -11.16 1.97 6.16
CA ARG A 236 -10.02 1.71 7.05
C ARG A 236 -8.80 2.53 6.67
N LEU A 237 -8.62 2.84 5.38
CA LEU A 237 -7.65 3.84 4.96
C LEU A 237 -8.09 5.21 5.48
N LEU A 238 -9.24 5.74 5.08
CA LEU A 238 -9.66 7.10 5.42
C LEU A 238 -9.60 7.44 6.91
N ARG A 239 -10.05 6.54 7.78
CA ARG A 239 -10.03 6.75 9.24
C ARG A 239 -8.63 6.87 9.82
N ASN A 240 -7.63 6.29 9.16
CA ASN A 240 -6.27 6.16 9.66
C ASN A 240 -5.23 6.86 8.76
N VAL A 241 -5.65 7.33 7.57
CA VAL A 241 -4.84 7.78 6.43
C VAL A 241 -5.71 8.74 5.61
N THR A 242 -5.46 10.04 5.70
CA THR A 242 -5.93 10.95 4.64
C THR A 242 -5.02 10.76 3.42
N THR A 243 -5.39 9.83 2.54
CA THR A 243 -4.83 9.50 1.20
C THR A 243 -3.34 9.09 1.15
N ASN A 244 -3.02 7.87 0.68
CA ASN A 244 -1.66 7.31 0.50
C ASN A 244 -0.80 8.07 -0.55
N PRO A 245 0.32 8.72 -0.17
CA PRO A 245 1.16 9.46 -1.12
C PRO A 245 2.55 8.85 -1.36
N ALA A 246 2.84 7.64 -0.83
CA ALA A 246 3.97 6.86 -1.31
C ALA A 246 3.86 6.59 -2.83
N GLU A 247 2.63 6.49 -3.35
CA GLU A 247 2.36 6.42 -4.79
C GLU A 247 2.42 7.78 -5.51
N ARG A 248 2.27 8.91 -4.78
CA ARG A 248 2.49 10.24 -5.35
C ARG A 248 3.98 10.54 -5.51
N TYR A 249 4.85 10.06 -4.62
CA TYR A 249 6.29 10.24 -4.82
C TYR A 249 6.82 9.46 -6.04
N THR A 250 6.20 8.33 -6.38
CA THR A 250 6.52 7.58 -7.60
C THR A 250 5.89 8.17 -8.87
N TYR A 251 4.76 8.89 -8.79
CA TYR A 251 4.08 9.51 -9.95
C TYR A 251 4.39 11.01 -10.18
N VAL A 252 4.64 11.79 -9.14
CA VAL A 252 4.84 13.26 -9.25
C VAL A 252 6.28 13.59 -9.66
N ASN A 253 7.24 12.71 -9.38
CA ASN A 253 8.62 12.84 -9.87
C ASN A 253 8.87 12.12 -11.20
N SER A 254 7.91 11.39 -11.76
CA SER A 254 8.06 10.66 -13.03
C SER A 254 7.63 11.46 -14.27
N ILE A 255 7.34 12.77 -14.15
CA ILE A 255 6.99 13.62 -15.30
C ILE A 255 8.09 14.62 -15.68
N GLN A 256 9.23 14.69 -14.98
CA GLN A 256 10.32 15.56 -15.44
C GLN A 256 11.75 15.04 -15.32
N ILE A 257 11.99 13.79 -14.93
CA ILE A 257 13.33 13.21 -15.03
C ILE A 257 13.22 11.78 -15.60
N TYR A 258 13.92 11.56 -16.71
CA TYR A 258 14.10 10.32 -17.48
C TYR A 258 13.04 9.98 -18.55
N ARG A 259 13.09 10.72 -19.67
CA ARG A 259 13.30 10.06 -20.98
C ARG A 259 14.74 9.53 -20.95
N TRP A 260 14.92 8.22 -20.83
CA TRP A 260 15.90 7.34 -21.46
C TRP A 260 15.47 5.91 -21.19
#